data_AF-A0A2Y9HRD1-F1
#
_entry.id   AF-A0A2Y9HRD1-F1
#
_cell.length_a   1.000
_cell.length_b   1.000
_cell.length_c   1.000
_cell.angle_alpha   90.00
_cell.angle_beta   90.00
_cell.angle_gamma   90.00
#
_symmetry.space_group_name_H-M   'P 1'
#
loop_
_entity.id
_entity.type
_entity.pdbx_description
1 polymer ?
#
loop_
_entity_poly.entity_id
_entity_poly.type
_entity_poly.pdbx_seq_one_letter_code
_entity_poly.pdbx_strand_id
1 'polypeptide(L)'
;MAPAQRCPLCRQTFFCGRGHVYSRKHQRQLKAALERLLPQVEAARKATRAAQVERYVPEHERRCWCPCCGCEVRKHLSHGDLTVLHGGLLEHLASPEHKKATNRFWWENKAEFQMKEKFLISPQDYARFKKSMVKGLDTYEEKEDEVIKEMAAQIREVEQSRQELVRSVLEPQAVPDPEEGSSALGSWKGTNSLVASTSQQPSYLDLPPAPALDWMETGQPLTFIGHQDTPGIGNIHSGATPPWMVQDEEHSSVNQQIGPSYEEFIKEKEKQKLKKLPPDRVGANFDHSSSTSVGWLPSFGRVWNNGRRWQSRHQFKTEAAARNKQSHKEKKPIVS
;
A
#
# COMPACT_ATOMS: atom_id res chain seq x y z
N MET A 1 21.52 29.04 -25.06
CA MET A 1 22.77 28.69 -24.34
C MET A 1 23.95 29.06 -25.21
N ALA A 2 24.81 29.98 -24.76
CA ALA A 2 26.03 30.31 -25.49
C ALA A 2 26.93 29.06 -25.59
N PRO A 3 27.64 28.85 -26.73
CA PRO A 3 28.55 27.72 -26.87
C PRO A 3 29.63 27.80 -25.79
N ALA A 4 29.91 26.68 -25.13
CA ALA A 4 30.95 26.62 -24.12
C ALA A 4 32.28 27.09 -24.73
N GLN A 5 32.87 28.15 -24.17
CA GLN A 5 34.13 28.72 -24.67
C GLN A 5 35.35 27.83 -24.37
N ARG A 6 35.17 26.78 -23.55
CA ARG A 6 36.20 25.83 -23.12
C ARG A 6 35.69 24.39 -23.18
N CYS A 7 36.59 23.46 -23.47
CA CYS A 7 36.32 22.03 -23.39
C CYS A 7 36.18 21.60 -21.91
N PRO A 8 35.10 20.90 -21.52
CA PRO A 8 34.89 20.47 -20.13
C PRO A 8 35.91 19.42 -19.68
N LEU A 9 36.47 18.64 -20.61
CA LEU A 9 37.47 17.60 -20.30
C LEU A 9 38.88 18.18 -20.20
N CYS A 10 39.27 19.00 -21.18
CA CYS A 10 40.63 19.52 -21.29
C CYS A 10 40.86 20.86 -20.62
N ARG A 11 39.79 21.60 -20.28
CA ARG A 11 39.81 23.00 -19.84
C ARG A 11 40.48 23.97 -20.82
N GLN A 12 40.73 23.52 -22.05
CA GLN A 12 41.31 24.31 -23.14
C GLN A 12 40.22 25.14 -23.81
N THR A 13 40.54 26.39 -24.12
CA THR A 13 39.67 27.30 -24.86
C THR A 13 39.56 26.90 -26.33
N PHE A 14 38.41 27.13 -26.95
CA PHE A 14 38.18 26.84 -28.37
C PHE A 14 38.63 27.96 -29.33
N PHE A 15 39.46 28.92 -28.87
CA PHE A 15 39.91 30.06 -29.69
C PHE A 15 40.66 29.65 -30.97
N CYS A 16 41.40 28.53 -30.93
CA CYS A 16 42.07 27.96 -32.10
C CYS A 16 41.27 26.82 -32.76
N GLY A 17 39.95 26.79 -32.55
CA GLY A 17 39.05 25.75 -33.05
C GLY A 17 38.99 24.48 -32.17
N ARG A 18 38.33 23.43 -32.71
CA ARG A 18 38.07 22.15 -32.02
C ARG A 18 39.12 21.06 -32.29
N GLY A 19 40.27 21.39 -32.87
CA GLY A 19 41.31 20.42 -33.23
C GLY A 19 41.87 19.62 -32.04
N HIS A 20 41.87 20.21 -30.83
CA HIS A 20 42.39 19.54 -29.63
C HIS A 20 41.64 18.25 -29.25
N VAL A 21 40.40 18.07 -29.73
CA VAL A 21 39.60 16.87 -29.49
C VAL A 21 40.27 15.60 -30.05
N TYR A 22 41.08 15.76 -31.10
CA TYR A 22 41.87 14.67 -31.69
C TYR A 22 43.22 14.43 -30.98
N SER A 23 43.58 15.26 -30.00
CA SER A 23 44.85 15.12 -29.29
C SER A 23 44.87 13.89 -28.37
N ARG A 24 46.05 13.27 -28.22
CA ARG A 24 46.25 12.18 -27.25
C ARG A 24 45.95 12.59 -25.81
N LYS A 25 46.09 13.88 -25.46
CA LYS A 25 45.76 14.39 -24.13
C LYS A 25 44.24 14.37 -23.91
N HIS A 26 43.47 14.86 -24.87
CA HIS A 26 42.01 14.84 -24.82
C HIS A 26 41.48 13.41 -24.74
N GLN A 27 41.94 12.53 -25.63
CA GLN A 27 41.47 11.13 -25.67
C GLN A 27 41.76 10.38 -24.37
N ARG A 28 42.92 10.62 -23.73
CA ARG A 28 43.22 10.06 -22.40
C ARG A 28 42.27 10.59 -21.31
N GLN A 29 41.98 11.88 -21.30
CA GLN A 29 41.06 12.49 -20.32
C GLN A 29 39.61 12.02 -20.53
N LEU A 30 39.18 11.91 -21.78
CA LEU A 30 37.89 11.34 -22.15
C LEU A 30 37.75 9.91 -21.66
N LYS A 31 38.73 9.06 -21.96
CA LYS A 31 38.77 7.67 -21.50
C LYS A 31 38.69 7.58 -19.98
N ALA A 32 39.52 8.34 -19.26
CA ALA A 32 39.50 8.37 -17.79
C ALA A 32 38.16 8.84 -17.21
N ALA A 33 37.49 9.82 -17.84
CA ALA A 33 36.17 10.28 -17.40
C ALA A 33 35.10 9.21 -17.59
N LEU A 34 35.12 8.50 -18.72
CA LEU A 34 34.19 7.40 -19.01
C LEU A 34 34.45 6.18 -18.11
N GLU A 35 35.72 5.84 -17.86
CA GLU A 35 36.12 4.74 -16.97
C GLU A 35 35.70 4.96 -15.51
N ARG A 36 35.57 6.21 -15.05
CA ARG A 36 35.04 6.51 -13.71
C ARG A 36 33.53 6.22 -13.59
N LEU A 37 32.77 6.50 -14.64
CA LEU A 37 31.33 6.26 -14.66
C LEU A 37 30.99 4.78 -14.95
N LEU A 38 31.81 4.10 -15.76
CA LEU A 38 31.53 2.76 -16.27
C LEU A 38 31.18 1.73 -15.17
N PRO A 39 31.93 1.59 -14.06
CA PRO A 39 31.60 0.64 -13.00
C PRO A 39 30.22 0.89 -12.36
N GLN A 40 29.82 2.16 -12.26
CA GLN A 40 28.53 2.55 -11.69
C GLN A 40 27.39 2.18 -12.65
N VAL A 41 27.59 2.38 -13.95
CA VAL A 41 26.63 1.99 -15.00
C VAL A 41 26.50 0.46 -15.09
N GLU A 42 27.61 -0.27 -14.98
CA GLU A 42 27.60 -1.73 -14.98
C GLU A 42 26.89 -2.30 -13.75
N ALA A 43 27.15 -1.74 -12.57
CA ALA A 43 26.44 -2.11 -11.34
C ALA A 43 24.93 -1.82 -11.45
N ALA A 44 24.56 -0.64 -11.95
CA ALA A 44 23.17 -0.29 -12.23
C ALA A 44 22.52 -1.24 -13.25
N ARG A 45 23.23 -1.59 -14.32
CA ARG A 45 22.74 -2.53 -15.34
C ARG A 45 22.49 -3.91 -14.74
N LYS A 46 23.35 -4.40 -13.83
CA LYS A 46 23.11 -5.66 -13.11
C LYS A 46 21.84 -5.59 -12.25
N ALA A 47 21.59 -4.45 -11.60
CA ALA A 47 20.41 -4.21 -10.78
C ALA A 47 19.08 -4.19 -11.59
N THR A 48 19.12 -4.09 -12.92
CA THR A 48 17.89 -4.16 -13.75
C THR A 48 17.17 -5.51 -13.64
N ARG A 49 17.91 -6.59 -13.35
CA ARG A 49 17.36 -7.94 -13.20
C ARG A 49 16.73 -8.15 -11.82
N ALA A 50 17.44 -7.74 -10.78
CA ALA A 50 17.03 -7.86 -9.38
C ALA A 50 17.27 -6.53 -8.68
N ALA A 51 16.18 -5.77 -8.47
CA ALA A 51 16.23 -4.54 -7.71
C ALA A 51 16.44 -4.86 -6.23
N GLN A 52 17.41 -4.19 -5.61
CA GLN A 52 17.71 -4.33 -4.19
C GLN A 52 17.06 -3.17 -3.45
N VAL A 53 16.26 -3.52 -2.44
CA VAL A 53 15.58 -2.58 -1.56
C VAL A 53 16.15 -2.76 -0.17
N GLU A 54 16.58 -1.66 0.44
CA GLU A 54 17.15 -1.63 1.77
C GLU A 54 16.52 -0.50 2.57
N ARG A 55 16.64 -0.57 3.90
CA ARG A 55 16.30 0.53 4.78
C ARG A 55 17.16 1.74 4.47
N TYR A 56 16.59 2.93 4.58
CA TYR A 56 17.30 4.17 4.35
C TYR A 56 18.43 4.36 5.37
N VAL A 57 19.59 4.76 4.85
CA VAL A 57 20.80 5.12 5.62
C VAL A 57 21.41 6.35 4.90
N PRO A 58 21.98 7.34 5.60
CA PRO A 58 22.54 8.54 4.96
C PRO A 58 23.54 8.28 3.82
N GLU A 59 24.26 7.15 3.82
CA GLU A 59 25.15 6.74 2.73
C GLU A 59 24.43 6.57 1.38
N HIS A 60 23.11 6.41 1.39
CA HIS A 60 22.29 6.26 0.19
C HIS A 60 22.11 7.57 -0.61
N GLU A 61 22.44 8.72 -0.02
CA GLU A 61 22.37 10.02 -0.69
C GLU A 61 23.56 10.30 -1.63
N ARG A 62 24.48 9.34 -1.77
CA ARG A 62 25.65 9.44 -2.65
C ARG A 62 25.26 9.81 -4.08
N ARG A 63 26.02 10.74 -4.66
CA ARG A 63 25.89 11.21 -6.05
C ARG A 63 27.05 10.77 -6.90
N CYS A 64 26.82 10.69 -8.20
CA CYS A 64 27.83 10.42 -9.20
C CYS A 64 27.76 11.48 -10.30
N TRP A 65 28.90 11.82 -10.87
CA TRP A 65 28.96 12.78 -11.97
C TRP A 65 28.74 12.08 -13.30
N CYS A 66 27.78 12.58 -14.09
CA CYS A 66 27.58 12.12 -15.46
C CYS A 66 28.34 13.02 -16.44
N PRO A 67 29.45 12.58 -17.07
CA PRO A 67 30.18 13.37 -18.06
C PRO A 67 29.35 13.68 -19.31
N CYS A 68 28.39 12.83 -19.67
CA CYS A 68 27.53 13.04 -20.85
C CYS A 68 26.62 14.25 -20.66
N CYS A 69 26.04 14.39 -19.47
CA CYS A 69 25.07 15.40 -19.12
C CYS A 69 25.71 16.64 -18.49
N GLY A 70 26.91 16.48 -17.91
CA GLY A 70 27.58 17.55 -17.16
C GLY A 70 26.83 17.91 -15.88
N CYS A 71 26.27 16.91 -15.19
CA CYS A 71 25.52 17.11 -13.95
C CYS A 71 25.77 15.99 -12.92
N GLU A 72 25.43 16.30 -11.67
CA GLU A 72 25.39 15.31 -10.59
C GLU A 72 24.08 14.53 -10.60
N VAL A 73 24.19 13.22 -10.48
CA VAL A 73 23.10 12.26 -10.54
C VAL A 73 23.06 11.45 -9.25
N ARG A 74 21.88 11.29 -8.66
CA ARG A 74 21.69 10.43 -7.49
C ARG A 74 22.02 8.99 -7.85
N LYS A 75 22.82 8.30 -7.03
CA LYS A 75 23.14 6.90 -7.27
C LYS A 75 21.94 6.01 -6.95
N HIS A 76 21.32 6.21 -5.79
CA HIS A 76 20.20 5.43 -5.30
C HIS A 76 18.90 6.26 -5.37
N LEU A 77 17.74 5.59 -5.27
CA LEU A 77 16.43 6.24 -5.18
C LEU A 77 15.86 6.01 -3.78
N SER A 78 15.81 7.06 -2.97
CA SER A 78 15.31 7.00 -1.59
C SER A 78 13.94 7.65 -1.49
N HIS A 79 13.03 7.01 -0.77
CA HIS A 79 11.69 7.52 -0.47
C HIS A 79 11.29 7.09 0.94
N GLY A 80 11.18 8.07 1.84
CA GLY A 80 10.91 7.80 3.25
C GLY A 80 12.04 7.00 3.90
N ASP A 81 11.70 5.88 4.52
CA ASP A 81 12.56 4.94 5.22
C ASP A 81 13.15 3.85 4.31
N LEU A 82 12.91 3.91 3.00
CA LEU A 82 13.37 2.91 2.04
C LEU A 82 14.28 3.52 0.96
N THR A 83 15.24 2.72 0.51
CA THR A 83 16.10 3.02 -0.62
C THR A 83 16.12 1.86 -1.62
N VAL A 84 15.89 2.18 -2.89
CA VAL A 84 16.15 1.29 -4.03
C VAL A 84 17.56 1.54 -4.55
N LEU A 85 18.43 0.53 -4.46
CA LEU A 85 19.80 0.66 -4.90
C LEU A 85 19.90 0.86 -6.41
N HIS A 86 20.79 1.76 -6.84
CA HIS A 86 21.00 2.14 -8.25
C HIS A 86 19.79 2.74 -8.97
N GLY A 87 18.65 2.94 -8.30
CA GLY A 87 17.41 3.41 -8.91
C GLY A 87 17.52 4.79 -9.54
N GLY A 88 18.17 5.74 -8.85
CA GLY A 88 18.37 7.11 -9.35
C GLY A 88 19.27 7.17 -10.59
N LEU A 89 20.35 6.37 -10.61
CA LEU A 89 21.23 6.30 -11.78
C LEU A 89 20.50 5.63 -12.96
N LEU A 90 19.74 4.56 -12.73
CA LEU A 90 18.96 3.90 -13.78
C LEU A 90 17.90 4.82 -14.39
N GLU A 91 17.19 5.59 -13.56
CA GLU A 91 16.22 6.58 -14.02
C GLU A 91 16.88 7.63 -14.92
N HIS A 92 18.03 8.17 -14.51
CA HIS A 92 18.80 9.10 -15.32
C HIS A 92 19.24 8.48 -16.65
N LEU A 93 19.86 7.30 -16.64
CA LEU A 93 20.41 6.65 -17.83
C LEU A 93 19.33 6.22 -18.83
N ALA A 94 18.10 5.96 -18.36
CA ALA A 94 16.95 5.62 -19.20
C ALA A 94 16.22 6.87 -19.73
N SER A 95 16.55 8.06 -19.25
CA SER A 95 15.88 9.30 -19.65
C SER A 95 16.17 9.66 -21.13
N PRO A 96 15.19 10.25 -21.84
CA PRO A 96 15.40 10.72 -23.20
C PRO A 96 16.41 11.87 -23.26
N GLU A 97 16.51 12.67 -22.19
CA GLU A 97 17.48 13.77 -22.06
C GLU A 97 18.91 13.24 -22.03
N HIS A 98 19.17 12.22 -21.21
CA HIS A 98 20.48 11.55 -21.18
C HIS A 98 20.82 10.96 -22.56
N LYS A 99 19.89 10.26 -23.22
CA LYS A 99 20.13 9.72 -24.56
C LYS A 99 20.57 10.80 -25.56
N LYS A 100 19.90 11.97 -25.55
CA LYS A 100 20.28 13.12 -26.39
C LYS A 100 21.65 13.67 -25.99
N ALA A 101 21.91 13.83 -24.69
CA ALA A 101 23.17 14.33 -24.16
C ALA A 101 24.35 13.40 -24.49
N THR A 102 24.20 12.07 -24.33
CA THR A 102 25.18 11.06 -24.74
C THR A 102 25.47 11.13 -26.23
N ASN A 103 24.44 11.23 -27.08
CA ASN A 103 24.64 11.37 -28.53
C ASN A 103 25.48 12.61 -28.87
N ARG A 104 25.13 13.76 -28.29
CA ARG A 104 25.87 15.01 -28.45
C ARG A 104 27.30 14.88 -27.93
N PHE A 105 27.48 14.37 -26.72
CA PHE A 105 28.78 14.20 -26.07
C PHE A 105 29.72 13.31 -26.90
N TRP A 106 29.22 12.19 -27.45
CA TRP A 106 30.01 11.31 -28.32
C TRP A 106 30.47 12.03 -29.59
N TRP A 107 29.57 12.80 -30.21
CA TRP A 107 29.89 13.53 -31.44
C TRP A 107 30.88 14.67 -31.21
N GLU A 108 30.74 15.41 -30.10
CA GLU A 108 31.59 16.54 -29.73
C GLU A 108 32.99 16.10 -29.33
N ASN A 109 33.13 14.99 -28.60
CA ASN A 109 34.42 14.51 -28.07
C ASN A 109 35.09 13.42 -28.93
N LYS A 110 34.48 13.06 -30.07
CA LYS A 110 34.96 11.99 -30.97
C LYS A 110 35.29 10.70 -30.21
N ALA A 111 34.36 10.31 -29.32
CA ALA A 111 34.49 9.12 -28.51
C ALA A 111 34.29 7.85 -29.35
N GLU A 112 34.88 6.74 -28.90
CA GLU A 112 34.76 5.44 -29.55
C GLU A 112 33.30 4.94 -29.58
N PHE A 113 32.84 4.54 -30.77
CA PHE A 113 31.43 4.18 -30.99
C PHE A 113 31.02 2.92 -30.22
N GLN A 114 31.88 1.91 -30.12
CA GLN A 114 31.61 0.65 -29.44
C GLN A 114 31.29 0.84 -27.94
N MET A 115 31.86 1.88 -27.33
CA MET A 115 31.65 2.16 -25.91
C MET A 115 30.32 2.84 -25.63
N LYS A 116 29.65 3.44 -26.63
CA LYS A 116 28.44 4.24 -26.46
C LYS A 116 27.28 3.45 -25.85
N GLU A 117 27.04 2.24 -26.34
CA GLU A 117 25.92 1.40 -25.91
C GLU A 117 26.03 0.98 -24.43
N LYS A 118 27.24 0.98 -23.87
CA LYS A 118 27.46 0.69 -22.45
C LYS A 118 26.85 1.76 -21.55
N PHE A 119 26.80 3.01 -21.99
CA PHE A 119 26.30 4.16 -21.22
C PHE A 119 24.81 4.48 -21.45
N LEU A 120 24.10 3.64 -22.21
CA LEU A 120 22.66 3.78 -22.46
C LEU A 120 21.91 2.60 -21.84
N ILE A 121 20.74 2.87 -21.26
CA ILE A 121 19.80 1.84 -20.82
C ILE A 121 18.60 1.86 -21.74
N SER A 122 18.22 0.68 -22.26
CA SER A 122 17.06 0.58 -23.14
C SER A 122 15.77 0.84 -22.35
N PRO A 123 14.72 1.41 -22.98
CA PRO A 123 13.42 1.56 -22.32
C PRO A 123 12.85 0.22 -21.83
N GLN A 124 13.16 -0.87 -22.53
CA GLN A 124 12.76 -2.22 -22.14
C GLN A 124 13.45 -2.68 -20.85
N ASP A 125 14.76 -2.45 -20.71
CA ASP A 125 15.50 -2.81 -19.50
C ASP A 125 15.07 -1.95 -18.31
N TYR A 126 14.76 -0.67 -18.54
CA TYR A 126 14.20 0.17 -17.49
C TYR A 126 12.78 -0.27 -17.08
N ALA A 127 11.95 -0.72 -18.03
CA ALA A 127 10.65 -1.30 -17.71
C ALA A 127 10.78 -2.62 -16.93
N ARG A 128 11.78 -3.46 -17.25
CA ARG A 128 12.12 -4.65 -16.47
C ARG A 128 12.56 -4.27 -15.05
N PHE A 129 13.40 -3.25 -14.92
CA PHE A 129 13.80 -2.72 -13.63
C PHE A 129 12.60 -2.23 -12.81
N LYS A 130 11.66 -1.46 -13.38
CA LYS A 130 10.43 -1.04 -12.67
C LYS A 130 9.63 -2.22 -12.13
N LYS A 131 9.48 -3.29 -12.92
CA LYS A 131 8.80 -4.52 -12.47
C LYS A 131 9.59 -5.22 -11.35
N SER A 132 10.91 -5.28 -11.48
CA SER A 132 11.81 -5.85 -10.46
C SER A 132 11.77 -5.04 -9.16
N MET A 133 11.70 -3.71 -9.26
CA MET A 133 11.58 -2.79 -8.13
C MET A 133 10.28 -3.01 -7.35
N VAL A 134 9.14 -3.13 -8.03
CA VAL A 134 7.86 -3.45 -7.36
C VAL A 134 7.96 -4.78 -6.61
N LYS A 135 8.54 -5.82 -7.23
CA LYS A 135 8.76 -7.11 -6.56
C LYS A 135 9.71 -6.98 -5.37
N GLY A 136 10.80 -6.22 -5.51
CA GLY A 136 11.76 -5.99 -4.43
C GLY A 136 11.14 -5.30 -3.23
N LEU A 137 10.23 -4.34 -3.47
CA LEU A 137 9.45 -3.68 -2.41
C LEU A 137 8.49 -4.66 -1.73
N ASP A 138 7.73 -5.45 -2.51
CA ASP A 138 6.84 -6.49 -1.97
C ASP A 138 7.65 -7.49 -1.10
N THR A 139 8.80 -7.98 -1.57
CA THR A 139 9.67 -8.90 -0.81
C THR A 139 10.32 -8.27 0.42
N TYR A 140 10.59 -6.96 0.40
CA TYR A 140 11.09 -6.26 1.59
C TYR A 140 10.00 -6.16 2.66
N GLU A 141 8.78 -5.77 2.28
CA GLU A 141 7.63 -5.72 3.19
C GLU A 141 7.35 -7.11 3.83
N GLU A 142 7.45 -8.19 3.05
CA GLU A 142 7.36 -9.58 3.56
C GLU A 142 8.41 -9.90 4.62
N LYS A 143 9.67 -9.51 4.42
CA LYS A 143 10.76 -9.79 5.37
C LYS A 143 10.59 -9.03 6.68
N GLU A 144 10.21 -7.75 6.61
CA GLU A 144 9.90 -6.95 7.80
C GLU A 144 8.71 -7.54 8.58
N ASP A 145 7.73 -8.12 7.89
CA ASP A 145 6.64 -8.85 8.50
C ASP A 145 7.10 -10.08 9.28
N GLU A 146 7.98 -10.90 8.70
CA GLU A 146 8.51 -12.07 9.40
C GLU A 146 9.30 -11.69 10.65
N VAL A 147 10.15 -10.65 10.58
CA VAL A 147 10.87 -10.13 11.76
C VAL A 147 9.90 -9.71 12.86
N ILE A 148 8.80 -9.04 12.50
CA ILE A 148 7.81 -8.59 13.48
C ILE A 148 7.00 -9.76 14.05
N LYS A 149 6.70 -10.80 13.26
CA LYS A 149 6.07 -12.02 13.77
C LYS A 149 6.97 -12.77 14.74
N GLU A 150 8.27 -12.89 14.43
CA GLU A 150 9.27 -13.50 15.30
C GLU A 150 9.37 -12.73 16.63
N MET A 151 9.48 -11.40 16.56
CA MET A 151 9.50 -10.55 17.76
C MET A 151 8.21 -10.71 18.59
N ALA A 152 7.04 -10.74 17.94
CA ALA A 152 5.78 -10.97 18.63
C ALA A 152 5.68 -12.37 19.27
N ALA A 153 6.29 -13.39 18.64
CA ALA A 153 6.35 -14.74 19.20
C ALA A 153 7.22 -14.79 20.46
N GLN A 154 8.38 -14.12 20.43
CA GLN A 154 9.25 -14.00 21.61
C GLN A 154 8.54 -13.30 22.77
N ILE A 155 7.79 -12.22 22.50
CA ILE A 155 7.00 -11.53 23.53
C ILE A 155 5.98 -12.49 24.17
N ARG A 156 5.23 -13.26 23.35
CA ARG A 156 4.25 -14.23 23.86
C ARG A 156 4.90 -15.34 24.69
N GLU A 157 6.07 -15.82 24.29
CA GLU A 157 6.82 -16.84 25.03
C GLU A 157 7.26 -16.30 26.40
N VAL A 158 7.86 -15.11 26.43
CA VAL A 158 8.26 -14.45 27.69
C VAL A 158 7.05 -14.19 28.60
N GLU A 159 5.93 -13.74 28.04
CA GLU A 159 4.69 -13.55 28.79
C GLU A 159 4.13 -14.86 29.34
N GLN A 160 4.19 -15.94 28.55
CA GLN A 160 3.78 -17.26 28.99
C GLN A 160 4.65 -17.76 30.15
N SER A 161 5.98 -17.69 30.02
CA SER A 161 6.90 -18.06 31.11
C SER A 161 6.67 -17.23 32.37
N ARG A 162 6.41 -15.92 32.22
CA ARG A 162 6.06 -15.05 33.34
C ARG A 162 4.75 -15.50 34.03
N GLN A 163 3.73 -15.86 33.26
CA GLN A 163 2.47 -16.36 33.79
C GLN A 163 2.65 -17.71 34.50
N GLU A 164 3.48 -18.61 33.98
CA GLU A 164 3.79 -19.90 34.59
C GLU A 164 4.49 -19.72 35.94
N LEU A 165 5.47 -18.81 36.04
CA LEU A 165 6.13 -18.46 37.31
C LEU A 165 5.16 -17.86 38.33
N VAL A 166 4.25 -16.97 37.89
CA VAL A 166 3.24 -16.38 38.78
C VAL A 166 2.27 -17.46 39.27
N ARG A 167 1.85 -18.37 38.40
CA ARG A 167 0.97 -19.49 38.78
C ARG A 167 1.64 -20.41 39.80
N SER A 168 2.90 -20.80 39.60
CA SER A 168 3.60 -21.70 40.52
C SER A 168 3.85 -21.10 41.90
N VAL A 169 3.97 -19.76 42.01
CA VAL A 169 4.06 -19.05 43.31
C VAL A 169 2.70 -18.98 44.02
N LEU A 170 1.61 -18.86 43.26
CA LEU A 170 0.25 -18.74 43.80
C LEU A 170 -0.43 -20.10 44.05
N GLU A 171 0.14 -21.20 43.56
CA GLU A 171 -0.36 -22.55 43.78
C GLU A 171 -0.19 -22.92 45.27
N PRO A 172 -1.27 -23.12 46.04
CA PRO A 172 -1.15 -23.53 47.43
C PRO A 172 -0.46 -24.90 47.48
N GLN A 173 0.64 -24.99 48.24
CA GLN A 173 1.19 -26.29 48.64
C GLN A 173 0.03 -27.10 49.24
N ALA A 174 -0.38 -28.17 48.56
CA ALA A 174 -1.35 -29.10 49.10
C ALA A 174 -0.77 -29.63 50.42
N VAL A 175 -1.38 -29.22 51.53
CA VAL A 175 -1.02 -29.70 52.86
C VAL A 175 -1.16 -31.23 52.83
N PRO A 176 -0.08 -32.01 53.01
CA PRO A 176 -0.22 -33.43 53.23
C PRO A 176 -0.94 -33.62 54.56
N ASP A 177 -2.02 -34.38 54.52
CA ASP A 177 -2.85 -34.73 55.67
C ASP A 177 -1.98 -35.34 56.80
N PRO A 178 -2.09 -34.90 58.06
CA PRO A 178 -1.24 -35.37 59.14
C PRO A 178 -1.87 -36.60 59.81
N GLU A 179 -1.65 -37.81 59.26
CA GLU A 179 -1.99 -39.06 59.95
C GLU A 179 -0.80 -40.04 59.88
N GLU A 180 -0.13 -40.16 61.04
CA GLU A 180 0.61 -41.31 61.60
C GLU A 180 1.89 -41.88 60.92
N GLY A 181 3.04 -41.37 61.38
CA GLY A 181 3.99 -42.17 62.17
C GLY A 181 4.92 -43.19 61.48
N SER A 182 6.17 -42.82 61.21
CA SER A 182 7.34 -43.63 61.61
C SER A 182 8.69 -42.95 61.39
N SER A 183 9.57 -43.17 62.35
CA SER A 183 10.90 -42.58 62.52
C SER A 183 11.91 -42.99 61.45
N ALA A 184 12.72 -42.05 60.95
CA ALA A 184 14.18 -42.21 60.84
C ALA A 184 14.88 -40.89 60.45
N LEU A 185 15.91 -40.58 61.23
CA LEU A 185 16.90 -39.53 61.10
C LEU A 185 17.73 -39.64 59.81
N GLY A 186 18.01 -38.51 59.15
CA GLY A 186 18.88 -38.49 57.96
C GLY A 186 19.33 -37.11 57.46
N SER A 187 20.18 -36.45 58.25
CA SER A 187 21.28 -35.59 57.79
C SER A 187 20.97 -34.33 56.93
N TRP A 188 20.92 -33.20 57.63
CA TRP A 188 20.96 -31.84 57.08
C TRP A 188 22.37 -31.52 56.55
N LYS A 189 22.50 -31.21 55.25
CA LYS A 189 23.61 -30.38 54.76
C LYS A 189 23.04 -29.16 54.06
N GLY A 190 23.07 -28.04 54.77
CA GLY A 190 22.82 -26.73 54.23
C GLY A 190 23.99 -26.27 53.37
N THR A 191 23.67 -25.68 52.21
CA THR A 191 24.58 -24.79 51.51
C THR A 191 23.79 -23.55 51.13
N ASN A 192 24.08 -22.47 51.85
CA ASN A 192 23.61 -21.13 51.53
C ASN A 192 24.12 -20.71 50.15
N SER A 193 23.22 -20.28 49.27
CA SER A 193 23.56 -19.50 48.09
C SER A 193 22.63 -18.29 48.04
N LEU A 194 23.19 -17.18 48.53
CA LEU A 194 22.71 -15.82 48.43
C LEU A 194 22.52 -15.49 46.94
N VAL A 195 21.28 -15.30 46.47
CA VAL A 195 21.03 -14.77 45.12
C VAL A 195 20.61 -13.31 45.26
N ALA A 196 21.51 -12.44 44.87
CA ALA A 196 21.38 -10.99 44.90
C ALA A 196 20.18 -10.52 44.06
N SER A 197 19.23 -9.84 44.70
CA SER A 197 18.19 -9.08 44.02
C SER A 197 18.83 -7.90 43.29
N THR A 198 19.05 -8.03 41.99
CA THR A 198 19.33 -6.89 41.11
C THR A 198 17.99 -6.38 40.59
N SER A 199 17.44 -5.41 41.32
CA SER A 199 16.32 -4.59 40.85
C SER A 199 16.85 -3.63 39.79
N GLN A 200 16.53 -3.88 38.53
CA GLN A 200 16.61 -2.86 37.48
C GLN A 200 15.21 -2.66 36.92
N GLN A 201 14.57 -1.59 37.40
CA GLN A 201 13.38 -1.01 36.77
C GLN A 201 13.71 -0.62 35.33
N PRO A 202 12.82 -0.86 34.36
CA PRO A 202 12.83 -0.15 33.10
C PRO A 202 12.25 1.24 33.31
N SER A 203 13.09 2.23 33.07
CA SER A 203 12.80 3.66 33.07
C SER A 203 11.63 4.00 32.15
N TYR A 204 10.67 4.72 32.72
CA TYR A 204 9.55 5.36 32.05
C TYR A 204 10.08 6.37 31.02
N LEU A 205 9.75 6.20 29.74
CA LEU A 205 9.88 7.25 28.73
C LEU A 205 8.54 7.43 28.01
N ASP A 206 7.94 8.56 28.37
CA ASP A 206 6.81 9.31 27.83
C ASP A 206 6.27 8.93 26.44
N LEU A 207 5.01 8.49 26.43
CA LEU A 207 4.14 8.56 25.27
C LEU A 207 3.31 9.86 25.33
N PRO A 208 3.15 10.59 24.20
CA PRO A 208 2.40 11.84 24.17
C PRO A 208 0.89 11.61 24.33
N PRO A 209 0.16 12.57 24.95
CA PRO A 209 -1.26 12.43 25.24
C PRO A 209 -2.11 12.49 23.96
N ALA A 210 -3.10 11.61 23.87
CA ALA A 210 -4.10 11.61 22.80
C ALA A 210 -4.93 12.91 22.82
N PRO A 211 -5.25 13.51 21.67
CA PRO A 211 -6.10 14.70 21.61
C PRO A 211 -7.54 14.34 21.98
N ALA A 212 -8.08 15.06 22.98
CA ALA A 212 -9.49 15.01 23.33
C ALA A 212 -10.34 15.53 22.16
N LEU A 213 -11.16 14.64 21.59
CA LEU A 213 -12.20 14.99 20.61
C LEU A 213 -13.41 15.55 21.35
N ASP A 214 -13.53 16.87 21.34
CA ASP A 214 -14.71 17.60 21.77
C ASP A 214 -15.80 17.49 20.69
N TRP A 215 -16.87 16.76 20.98
CA TRP A 215 -18.00 16.57 20.05
C TRP A 215 -19.23 17.39 20.43
N MET A 216 -19.10 18.38 21.31
CA MET A 216 -20.22 19.27 21.60
C MET A 216 -20.02 20.61 20.90
N GLU A 217 -20.93 20.87 19.96
CA GLU A 217 -21.63 22.14 19.77
C GLU A 217 -21.60 22.65 18.32
N THR A 218 -22.77 22.58 17.67
CA THR A 218 -23.36 23.72 16.94
C THR A 218 -24.77 23.32 16.52
N GLY A 219 -25.75 23.78 17.30
CA GLY A 219 -27.15 23.72 16.93
C GLY A 219 -27.45 24.63 15.74
N GLN A 220 -28.33 24.18 14.85
CA GLN A 220 -29.06 25.05 13.92
C GLN A 220 -30.56 24.93 14.21
N PRO A 221 -31.30 26.06 14.28
CA PRO A 221 -32.70 26.10 14.66
C PRO A 221 -33.63 25.64 13.53
N LEU A 222 -34.71 24.95 13.89
CA LEU A 222 -35.79 24.57 12.97
C LEU A 222 -36.39 25.82 12.28
N THR A 223 -36.40 25.83 10.96
CA THR A 223 -37.15 26.79 10.16
C THR A 223 -38.63 26.43 10.11
N PHE A 224 -39.45 27.33 10.64
CA PHE A 224 -40.92 27.36 10.55
C PHE A 224 -41.37 27.63 9.10
N ILE A 225 -42.19 26.74 8.55
CA ILE A 225 -42.85 26.92 7.24
C ILE A 225 -44.26 27.44 7.51
N GLY A 226 -44.49 28.70 7.17
CA GLY A 226 -45.72 29.45 7.45
C GLY A 226 -46.98 28.94 6.74
N HIS A 227 -48.11 29.49 7.19
CA HIS A 227 -49.46 29.24 6.69
C HIS A 227 -49.57 29.45 5.17
N GLN A 228 -50.16 28.48 4.48
CA GLN A 228 -50.64 28.67 3.12
C GLN A 228 -52.15 28.91 3.14
N ASP A 229 -52.56 30.16 2.91
CA ASP A 229 -53.93 30.49 2.54
C ASP A 229 -54.13 30.12 1.06
N THR A 230 -55.08 29.23 0.78
CA THR A 230 -55.55 28.99 -0.59
C THR A 230 -56.84 29.80 -0.82
N PRO A 231 -56.95 30.56 -1.92
CA PRO A 231 -58.18 31.26 -2.25
C PRO A 231 -59.27 30.24 -2.63
N GLY A 232 -60.41 30.36 -1.95
CA GLY A 232 -61.52 29.42 -2.01
C GLY A 232 -62.14 29.28 -3.40
N ILE A 233 -62.22 28.04 -3.85
CA ILE A 233 -63.38 27.44 -4.52
C ILE A 233 -63.57 26.07 -3.85
N GLY A 234 -64.64 25.96 -3.08
CA GLY A 234 -64.83 24.88 -2.09
C GLY A 234 -65.43 23.59 -2.64
N ASN A 235 -65.42 22.57 -1.77
CA ASN A 235 -66.37 21.45 -1.80
C ASN A 235 -67.07 21.24 -0.43
N ILE A 236 -67.10 22.27 0.43
CA ILE A 236 -67.62 22.15 1.81
C ILE A 236 -69.07 22.64 1.92
N HIS A 237 -69.64 23.26 0.86
CA HIS A 237 -70.99 23.85 0.91
C HIS A 237 -71.97 23.39 -0.19
N SER A 238 -71.64 22.39 -1.01
CA SER A 238 -72.53 21.93 -2.10
C SER A 238 -73.42 20.73 -1.76
N GLY A 239 -73.33 20.14 -0.56
CA GLY A 239 -74.20 19.04 -0.11
C GLY A 239 -74.22 17.81 -1.03
N ALA A 240 -73.32 17.72 -2.02
CA ALA A 240 -73.27 16.65 -3.00
C ALA A 240 -72.53 15.46 -2.39
N THR A 241 -73.16 14.29 -2.46
CA THR A 241 -72.59 13.03 -1.99
C THR A 241 -71.26 12.77 -2.69
N PRO A 242 -70.16 12.56 -1.94
CA PRO A 242 -68.85 12.31 -2.52
C PRO A 242 -68.85 11.09 -3.43
N PRO A 243 -67.97 11.03 -4.45
CA PRO A 243 -67.92 9.93 -5.43
C PRO A 243 -67.74 8.55 -4.82
N TRP A 244 -67.18 8.44 -3.62
CA TRP A 244 -66.96 7.19 -2.89
C TRP A 244 -68.15 6.74 -2.01
N MET A 245 -69.26 7.49 -2.02
CA MET A 245 -70.47 7.22 -1.24
C MET A 245 -71.69 6.94 -2.15
N VAL A 246 -71.48 6.82 -3.46
CA VAL A 246 -72.50 6.32 -4.39
C VAL A 246 -72.60 4.81 -4.18
N GLN A 247 -73.76 4.32 -3.73
CA GLN A 247 -74.03 2.87 -3.73
C GLN A 247 -74.28 2.47 -5.18
N ASP A 248 -73.44 1.58 -5.69
CA ASP A 248 -73.46 1.06 -7.05
C ASP A 248 -74.72 0.21 -7.28
N GLU A 249 -75.84 0.84 -7.58
CA GLU A 249 -76.99 0.14 -8.16
C GLU A 249 -76.88 0.23 -9.68
N GLU A 250 -76.51 -0.93 -10.24
CA GLU A 250 -76.58 -1.30 -11.64
C GLU A 250 -75.62 -0.55 -12.57
N HIS A 251 -74.56 -1.23 -13.04
CA HIS A 251 -74.22 -1.43 -14.45
C HIS A 251 -72.92 -2.25 -14.55
N SER A 252 -73.08 -3.54 -14.81
CA SER A 252 -72.05 -4.49 -15.21
C SER A 252 -71.25 -3.98 -16.41
N SER A 253 -69.94 -3.73 -16.26
CA SER A 253 -68.99 -3.61 -17.38
C SER A 253 -67.54 -3.82 -16.93
N VAL A 254 -67.09 -5.07 -17.04
CA VAL A 254 -65.70 -5.46 -17.37
C VAL A 254 -64.59 -5.05 -16.38
N ASN A 255 -64.15 -6.02 -15.58
CA ASN A 255 -62.84 -6.03 -14.92
C ASN A 255 -61.69 -5.93 -15.93
N GLN A 256 -61.35 -4.73 -16.40
CA GLN A 256 -60.04 -4.45 -16.96
C GLN A 256 -59.18 -3.86 -15.85
N GLN A 257 -58.23 -4.65 -15.37
CA GLN A 257 -57.16 -4.16 -14.49
C GLN A 257 -56.38 -3.10 -15.27
N ILE A 258 -56.69 -1.83 -15.01
CA ILE A 258 -55.94 -0.70 -15.57
C ILE A 258 -54.64 -0.61 -14.77
N GLY A 259 -53.55 -1.07 -15.38
CA GLY A 259 -52.19 -0.96 -14.85
C GLY A 259 -51.46 -2.31 -14.81
N PRO A 260 -50.11 -2.28 -14.80
CA PRO A 260 -49.31 -3.48 -14.60
C PRO A 260 -49.72 -4.15 -13.29
N SER A 261 -49.64 -5.48 -13.24
CA SER A 261 -49.98 -6.22 -12.02
C SER A 261 -49.12 -5.70 -10.86
N TYR A 262 -49.66 -5.75 -9.64
CA TYR A 262 -48.91 -5.32 -8.46
C TYR A 262 -47.53 -6.01 -8.36
N GLU A 263 -47.44 -7.27 -8.77
CA GLU A 263 -46.18 -8.00 -8.84
C GLU A 263 -45.22 -7.46 -9.92
N GLU A 264 -45.74 -7.04 -11.06
CA GLU A 264 -44.93 -6.42 -12.12
C GLU A 264 -44.38 -5.06 -11.69
N PHE A 265 -45.17 -4.27 -10.96
CA PHE A 265 -44.71 -3.01 -10.40
C PHE A 265 -43.59 -3.19 -9.38
N ILE A 266 -43.69 -4.20 -8.50
CA ILE A 266 -42.64 -4.54 -7.55
C ILE A 266 -41.37 -5.00 -8.28
N LYS A 267 -41.50 -5.86 -9.30
CA LYS A 267 -40.38 -6.31 -10.13
C LYS A 267 -39.67 -5.15 -10.85
N GLU A 268 -40.41 -4.19 -11.39
CA GLU A 268 -39.81 -3.02 -12.05
C GLU A 268 -39.13 -2.09 -11.04
N LYS A 269 -39.71 -1.93 -9.85
CA LYS A 269 -39.10 -1.18 -8.73
C LYS A 269 -37.76 -1.79 -8.30
N GLU A 270 -37.67 -3.12 -8.26
CA GLU A 270 -36.42 -3.83 -7.97
C GLU A 270 -35.38 -3.67 -9.08
N LYS A 271 -35.78 -3.79 -10.35
CA LYS A 271 -34.90 -3.56 -11.51
C LYS A 271 -34.35 -2.13 -11.54
N GLN A 272 -35.18 -1.14 -11.22
CA GLN A 272 -34.78 0.27 -11.13
C GLN A 272 -33.76 0.50 -9.99
N LYS A 273 -33.92 -0.20 -8.85
CA LYS A 273 -32.93 -0.16 -7.76
C LYS A 273 -31.58 -0.76 -8.18
N LEU A 274 -31.59 -1.87 -8.90
CA LEU A 274 -30.38 -2.52 -9.41
C LEU A 274 -29.65 -1.66 -10.45
N LYS A 275 -30.39 -1.00 -11.37
CA LYS A 275 -29.82 -0.09 -12.39
C LYS A 275 -29.14 1.16 -11.82
N LYS A 276 -29.55 1.61 -10.62
CA LYS A 276 -28.98 2.80 -9.94
C LYS A 276 -27.69 2.50 -9.18
N LEU A 277 -27.28 1.24 -9.09
CA LEU A 277 -26.07 0.86 -8.38
C LEU A 277 -24.88 0.79 -9.36
N PRO A 278 -23.74 1.45 -9.05
CA PRO A 278 -22.53 1.30 -9.84
C PRO A 278 -22.08 -0.17 -9.88
N PRO A 279 -21.69 -0.71 -11.06
CA PRO A 279 -21.27 -2.10 -11.19
C PRO A 279 -19.99 -2.40 -10.37
N ASP A 280 -19.12 -1.41 -10.17
CA ASP A 280 -17.92 -1.50 -9.32
C ASP A 280 -18.16 -1.00 -7.88
N ARG A 281 -19.31 -1.31 -7.29
CA ARG A 281 -19.61 -0.93 -5.90
C ARG A 281 -18.70 -1.70 -4.93
N VAL A 282 -17.68 -1.02 -4.42
CA VAL A 282 -16.96 -1.41 -3.21
C VAL A 282 -17.82 -1.02 -2.00
N GLY A 283 -18.71 -1.93 -1.60
CA GLY A 283 -19.55 -1.79 -0.42
C GLY A 283 -19.72 -3.14 0.26
N ALA A 284 -20.13 -3.12 1.53
CA ALA A 284 -20.44 -4.34 2.26
C ALA A 284 -21.53 -5.13 1.53
N ASN A 285 -21.25 -6.40 1.26
CA ASN A 285 -22.22 -7.28 0.62
C ASN A 285 -23.16 -7.77 1.72
N PHE A 286 -24.32 -7.15 1.82
CA PHE A 286 -25.34 -7.51 2.79
C PHE A 286 -26.24 -8.58 2.19
N ASP A 287 -26.11 -9.80 2.69
CA ASP A 287 -27.13 -10.82 2.48
C ASP A 287 -28.14 -10.70 3.63
N HIS A 288 -29.36 -10.23 3.31
CA HIS A 288 -30.44 -10.07 4.28
C HIS A 288 -31.19 -11.38 4.58
N SER A 289 -30.79 -12.49 3.96
CA SER A 289 -31.48 -13.78 4.08
C SER A 289 -30.88 -14.71 5.15
N SER A 290 -29.67 -14.45 5.64
CA SER A 290 -29.01 -15.28 6.66
C SER A 290 -29.31 -14.79 8.08
N SER A 291 -29.67 -15.70 8.99
CA SER A 291 -29.79 -15.40 10.41
C SER A 291 -28.42 -15.07 11.01
N THR A 292 -28.31 -13.92 11.66
CA THR A 292 -27.05 -13.41 12.22
C THR A 292 -26.86 -13.91 13.65
N SER A 293 -25.73 -14.54 13.94
CA SER A 293 -25.36 -14.99 15.29
C SER A 293 -24.84 -13.83 16.15
N VAL A 294 -24.71 -14.04 17.47
CA VAL A 294 -24.26 -13.01 18.45
C VAL A 294 -22.85 -12.45 18.15
N GLY A 295 -22.05 -13.14 17.34
CA GLY A 295 -20.74 -12.67 16.86
C GLY A 295 -20.74 -12.12 15.42
N TRP A 296 -21.90 -11.82 14.86
CA TRP A 296 -22.00 -11.40 13.47
C TRP A 296 -21.58 -9.93 13.29
N LEU A 297 -20.54 -9.70 12.49
CA LEU A 297 -20.19 -8.38 11.97
C LEU A 297 -20.48 -8.31 10.46
N PRO A 298 -21.00 -7.18 9.96
CA PRO A 298 -21.12 -6.94 8.53
C PRO A 298 -19.80 -7.12 7.79
N SER A 299 -19.84 -7.69 6.59
CA SER A 299 -18.65 -7.82 5.75
C SER A 299 -18.22 -6.44 5.22
N PHE A 300 -17.36 -5.71 5.93
CA PHE A 300 -16.90 -4.38 5.50
C PHE A 300 -15.92 -4.40 4.32
N GLY A 301 -16.04 -5.36 3.40
CA GLY A 301 -15.25 -5.38 2.16
C GLY A 301 -13.74 -5.30 2.40
N ARG A 302 -13.24 -5.94 3.49
CA ARG A 302 -11.82 -6.01 3.90
C ARG A 302 -11.27 -4.77 4.62
N VAL A 303 -12.11 -3.79 4.97
CA VAL A 303 -11.68 -2.60 5.74
C VAL A 303 -11.17 -2.99 7.14
N TRP A 304 -11.65 -4.10 7.69
CA TRP A 304 -11.32 -4.59 9.04
C TRP A 304 -10.58 -5.93 9.00
N ASN A 305 -9.58 -6.07 8.13
CA ASN A 305 -8.72 -7.25 8.15
C ASN A 305 -7.65 -7.10 9.23
N ASN A 306 -7.51 -8.11 10.09
CA ASN A 306 -6.35 -8.24 10.96
C ASN A 306 -5.09 -8.45 10.10
N GLY A 307 -4.07 -7.63 10.32
CA GLY A 307 -2.79 -7.69 9.61
C GLY A 307 -2.45 -6.42 8.85
N ARG A 308 -1.24 -6.37 8.27
CA ARG A 308 -0.78 -5.18 7.54
C ARG A 308 -1.43 -5.05 6.17
N ARG A 309 -1.50 -3.79 5.69
CA ARG A 309 -2.17 -3.41 4.43
C ARG A 309 -1.69 -4.21 3.21
N TRP A 310 -0.42 -4.60 3.16
CA TRP A 310 0.15 -5.37 2.05
C TRP A 310 -0.44 -6.79 1.94
N GLN A 311 -0.78 -7.44 3.06
CA GLN A 311 -1.38 -8.77 3.08
C GLN A 311 -2.79 -8.75 2.47
N SER A 312 -3.58 -7.72 2.82
CA SER A 312 -4.88 -7.46 2.20
C SER A 312 -4.75 -7.15 0.70
N ARG A 313 -3.70 -6.43 0.29
CA ARG A 313 -3.38 -6.17 -1.13
C ARG A 313 -3.07 -7.48 -1.87
N HIS A 314 -2.34 -8.41 -1.27
CA HIS A 314 -2.06 -9.72 -1.86
C HIS A 314 -3.31 -10.57 -2.01
N GLN A 315 -4.12 -10.66 -0.96
CA GLN A 315 -5.41 -11.33 -1.01
C GLN A 315 -6.33 -10.74 -2.10
N PHE A 316 -6.34 -9.42 -2.24
CA PHE A 316 -7.10 -8.77 -3.31
C PHE A 316 -6.55 -9.12 -4.70
N LYS A 317 -5.22 -9.06 -4.91
CA LYS A 317 -4.59 -9.42 -6.19
C LYS A 317 -4.85 -10.89 -6.56
N THR A 318 -4.78 -11.82 -5.60
CA THR A 318 -5.02 -13.25 -5.85
C THR A 318 -6.47 -13.50 -6.23
N GLU A 319 -7.43 -12.88 -5.53
CA GLU A 319 -8.84 -13.00 -5.86
C GLU A 319 -9.21 -12.33 -7.18
N ALA A 320 -8.65 -11.14 -7.48
CA ALA A 320 -8.85 -10.49 -8.77
C ALA A 320 -8.33 -11.37 -9.91
N ALA A 321 -7.16 -12.00 -9.73
CA ALA A 321 -6.63 -12.96 -10.70
C ALA A 321 -7.52 -14.21 -10.83
N ALA A 322 -8.10 -14.70 -9.73
CA ALA A 322 -9.04 -15.82 -9.76
C ALA A 322 -10.34 -15.48 -10.51
N ARG A 323 -10.94 -14.31 -10.23
CA ARG A 323 -12.12 -13.79 -10.94
C ARG A 323 -11.86 -13.64 -12.44
N ASN A 324 -10.70 -13.11 -12.82
CA ASN A 324 -10.34 -12.93 -14.22
C ASN A 324 -10.14 -14.29 -14.95
N LYS A 325 -9.59 -15.30 -14.25
CA LYS A 325 -9.50 -16.68 -14.77
C LYS A 325 -10.86 -17.34 -14.95
N GLN A 326 -11.80 -17.12 -14.03
CA GLN A 326 -13.18 -17.65 -14.14
C GLN A 326 -13.92 -17.04 -15.34
N SER A 327 -13.85 -15.71 -15.50
CA SER A 327 -14.41 -15.00 -16.67
C SER A 327 -13.86 -15.52 -18.00
N HIS A 328 -12.58 -15.86 -18.06
CA HIS A 328 -11.95 -16.39 -19.28
C HIS A 328 -12.32 -17.85 -19.58
N LYS A 329 -12.75 -18.62 -18.57
CA LYS A 329 -13.16 -20.02 -18.69
C LYS A 329 -14.62 -20.14 -19.17
N GLU A 330 -15.49 -19.22 -18.75
CA GLU A 330 -16.88 -19.13 -19.22
C GLU A 330 -17.02 -18.67 -20.69
N LYS A 331 -16.01 -18.00 -21.24
CA LYS A 331 -16.02 -17.48 -22.63
C LYS A 331 -15.51 -18.45 -23.70
N LYS A 332 -15.16 -19.70 -23.36
CA LYS A 332 -14.84 -20.72 -24.37
C LYS A 332 -16.13 -21.40 -24.82
N PRO A 333 -16.55 -21.28 -26.10
CA PRO A 333 -17.70 -22.02 -26.57
C PRO A 333 -17.34 -23.51 -26.59
N ILE A 334 -18.19 -24.31 -25.96
CA ILE A 334 -18.22 -25.75 -26.15
C ILE A 334 -18.68 -25.94 -27.60
N VAL A 335 -17.73 -26.22 -28.50
CA VAL A 335 -18.05 -26.72 -29.84
C VAL A 335 -18.39 -28.19 -29.66
N SER A 336 -19.68 -28.50 -29.73
CA SER A 336 -20.20 -29.86 -29.91
C SER A 336 -20.41 -30.13 -31.40
#